data_AF-A0AAD7ANM7-F1
#
_entry.id   AF-A0AAD7ANM7-F1
#
_cell.length_a   1.000
_cell.length_b   1.000
_cell.length_c   1.000
_cell.angle_alpha   90.00
_cell.angle_beta   90.00
_cell.angle_gamma   90.00
#
_symmetry.space_group_name_H-M   'P 1'
#
loop_
_entity.id
_entity.type
_entity.pdbx_description
1 polymer ?
#
loop_
_entity_poly.entity_id
_entity_poly.type
_entity_poly.pdbx_seq_one_letter_code
_entity_poly.pdbx_strand_id
1 'polypeptide(L)' 'LFNSNVNTNVTALQAPEWETLLLRIGTDVMMHLLTDTSLFVALPNDCLCQLVGEPIV' A
#
# COMPACT_ATOMS: atom_id res chain seq x y z
N LEU A 1 -15.30 -19.71 8.23
CA LEU A 1 -15.26 -18.95 6.96
C LEU A 1 -13.79 -18.72 6.65
N PHE A 2 -13.22 -19.46 5.69
CA PHE A 2 -11.86 -19.21 5.23
C PHE A 2 -11.86 -17.81 4.58
N ASN A 3 -11.06 -16.89 5.12
CA ASN A 3 -10.79 -15.61 4.45
C ASN A 3 -9.95 -15.93 3.20
N SER A 4 -10.61 -16.17 2.06
CA SER A 4 -9.94 -16.30 0.76
C SER A 4 -9.55 -14.94 0.16
N ASN A 5 -9.92 -13.84 0.82
CA ASN A 5 -9.74 -12.47 0.34
C ASN A 5 -8.77 -11.69 1.26
N VAL A 6 -7.64 -12.30 1.63
CA VAL A 6 -6.63 -11.71 2.53
C VAL A 6 -6.00 -10.40 1.98
N ASN A 7 -6.28 -10.02 0.73
CA ASN A 7 -5.42 -9.10 -0.03
C ASN A 7 -6.16 -7.99 -0.78
N THR A 8 -7.26 -7.44 -0.25
CA THR A 8 -7.98 -6.31 -0.91
C THR A 8 -7.09 -5.07 -1.14
N ASN A 9 -5.99 -4.92 -0.38
CA ASN A 9 -4.98 -3.87 -0.60
C ASN A 9 -3.91 -4.25 -1.64
N VAL A 10 -3.68 -5.53 -1.92
CA VAL A 10 -2.62 -5.95 -2.86
C VAL A 10 -2.95 -5.51 -4.28
N THR A 11 -4.23 -5.50 -4.67
CA THR A 11 -4.64 -4.97 -5.96
C THR A 11 -4.35 -3.47 -6.10
N ALA A 12 -4.44 -2.70 -5.01
CA ALA A 12 -4.05 -1.29 -5.01
C ALA A 12 -2.53 -1.10 -5.19
N LEU A 13 -1.73 -2.00 -4.60
CA LEU A 13 -0.27 -2.01 -4.74
C LEU A 13 0.23 -2.58 -6.08
N GLN A 14 -0.65 -3.17 -6.90
CA GLN A 14 -0.36 -3.67 -8.25
C GLN A 14 -0.62 -2.63 -9.35
N ALA A 15 -1.07 -1.42 -9.00
CA ALA A 15 -1.30 -0.36 -9.95
C ALA A 15 0.03 0.17 -10.55
N PRO A 16 0.06 0.61 -11.84
CA PRO A 16 1.29 0.96 -12.56
C PRO A 16 2.10 2.11 -11.91
N GLU A 17 1.45 2.91 -11.06
CA GLU A 17 2.09 3.96 -10.27
C GLU A 17 3.11 3.37 -9.28
N TRP A 18 2.86 2.19 -8.71
CA TRP A 18 3.77 1.53 -7.78
C TRP A 18 4.99 0.92 -8.47
N GLU A 19 4.83 0.44 -9.71
CA GLU A 19 5.96 0.01 -10.54
C GLU A 19 6.85 1.21 -10.90
N THR A 20 6.24 2.32 -11.29
CA THR A 20 6.97 3.57 -11.56
C THR A 20 7.71 4.07 -10.32
N LEU A 21 7.07 3.97 -9.15
CA LEU A 21 7.69 4.35 -7.87
C LEU A 21 8.90 3.44 -7.57
N LEU A 22 8.73 2.12 -7.68
CA LEU A 22 9.79 1.13 -7.49
C LEU A 22 10.99 1.40 -8.38
N LEU A 23 10.77 1.70 -9.67
CA LEU A 23 11.84 2.04 -10.61
C LEU A 23 12.62 3.31 -10.22
N ARG A 24 11.99 4.24 -9.50
CA ARG A 24 12.61 5.51 -9.08
C ARG A 24 13.35 5.42 -7.76
N ILE A 25 12.81 4.70 -6.78
CA ILE A 25 13.34 4.67 -5.41
C ILE A 25 14.18 3.41 -5.13
N GLY A 26 14.06 2.39 -5.99
CA GLY A 26 14.73 1.11 -5.81
C GLY A 26 14.07 0.21 -4.77
N THR A 27 14.49 -1.05 -4.76
CA THR A 27 13.89 -2.11 -3.93
C THR A 27 14.02 -1.84 -2.44
N ASP A 28 15.19 -1.40 -1.97
CA ASP A 28 15.44 -1.24 -0.52
C ASP A 28 14.53 -0.17 0.09
N VAL A 29 14.37 0.96 -0.59
CA VAL A 29 13.48 2.04 -0.14
C VAL A 29 12.02 1.63 -0.24
N MET A 30 11.64 0.91 -1.32
CA MET A 30 10.28 0.38 -1.46
C MET A 30 9.92 -0.58 -0.32
N MET A 31 10.85 -1.47 0.05
CA MET A 31 10.65 -2.39 1.17
C MET A 31 10.45 -1.64 2.47
N HIS A 32 11.31 -0.65 2.77
CA HIS A 32 11.15 0.19 3.96
C HIS A 32 9.78 0.89 4.00
N LEU A 33 9.31 1.45 2.88
CA LEU A 33 7.99 2.06 2.81
C LEU A 33 6.86 1.06 3.12
N LEU A 34 6.96 -0.17 2.62
CA LEU A 34 5.92 -1.18 2.78
C LEU A 34 5.91 -1.86 4.16
N THR A 35 7.06 -1.95 4.83
CA THR A 35 7.19 -2.66 6.11
C THR A 35 7.23 -1.76 7.33
N ASP A 36 7.83 -0.58 7.19
CA ASP A 36 8.20 0.26 8.34
C ASP A 36 7.44 1.59 8.38
N THR A 37 6.60 1.87 7.38
CA THR A 37 5.83 3.12 7.30
C THR A 37 4.33 2.87 7.17
N SER A 38 3.54 3.89 7.55
CA SER A 38 2.10 3.91 7.31
C SER A 38 1.79 4.68 6.02
N LEU A 39 1.40 3.97 4.97
CA LEU A 39 1.02 4.59 3.70
C LEU A 39 -0.49 4.74 3.60
N PHE A 40 -0.91 5.90 3.12
CA PHE A 40 -2.30 6.25 2.92
C PHE A 40 -2.56 6.61 1.46
N VAL A 41 -3.67 6.13 0.91
CA VAL A 41 -4.14 6.52 -0.42
C VAL A 41 -5.43 7.30 -0.34
N ALA A 42 -5.57 8.30 -1.20
CA ALA A 42 -6.77 9.10 -1.30
C ALA A 42 -7.91 8.29 -1.93
N LEU A 43 -9.07 8.36 -1.31
CA LEU A 43 -10.32 7.83 -1.84
C LEU A 43 -11.14 8.97 -2.48
N PRO A 44 -12.12 8.65 -3.36
CA PRO A 44 -12.93 9.66 -4.05
C PRO A 44 -13.80 10.55 -3.14
N ASN A 45 -13.88 10.23 -1.85
CA ASN A 45 -14.67 10.92 -0.84
C ASN A 45 -13.81 11.82 0.08
N ASP A 46 -12.64 12.26 -0.39
CA ASP A 46 -11.65 13.06 0.35
C ASP A 46 -11.14 12.38 1.65
N CYS A 47 -11.40 11.10 1.82
CA CYS A 47 -10.87 10.30 2.92
C CYS A 47 -9.56 9.63 2.51
N LEU A 48 -8.77 9.25 3.50
CA LEU A 48 -7.55 8.47 3.33
C LEU A 48 -7.77 7.04 3.81
N CYS A 49 -7.33 6.06 3.01
CA CYS A 49 -7.32 4.65 3.38
C CYS A 49 -5.88 4.20 3.67
N GLN A 50 -5.65 3.59 4.83
CA GLN A 50 -4.34 3.04 5.17
C GLN A 50 -4.11 1.72 4.42
N LEU A 51 -3.03 1.65 3.65
CA LEU A 51 -2.65 0.46 2.87
C LEU A 51 -1.68 -0.47 3.60
N VAL A 52 -0.72 0.10 4.33
CA VAL A 52 0.36 -0.61 5.05
C VAL A 52 0.65 0.06 6.39
N GLY A 53 1.45 -0.62 7.21
CA GLY A 53 1.78 -0.21 8.58
C GLY A 53 0.77 -0.70 9.61
N GLU A 54 1.10 -0.51 10.89
CA GLU A 54 0.17 -0.83 11.98
C GLU A 54 -1.09 0.03 11.88
N PRO A 55 -2.30 -0.56 12.02
CA PRO A 55 -3.54 0.19 11.98
C PRO A 55 -3.54 1.31 13.02
N ILE A 56 -3.75 2.54 12.56
CA ILE A 56 -3.89 3.68 13.46
C ILE A 56 -5.33 3.65 14.01
N VAL A 57 -5.46 3.55 15.34
CA VAL A 57 -6.75 3.50 16.07
C VAL A 57 -7.21 4.89 16.48
#